data_AF-A0A3D0PCL4-F1
#
_entry.id   AF-A0A3D0PCL4-F1
#
_cell.length_a   1.000
_cell.length_b   1.000
_cell.length_c   1.000
_cell.angle_alpha   90.00
_cell.angle_beta   90.00
_cell.angle_gamma   90.00
#
_symmetry.space_group_name_H-M   'P 1'
#
loop_
_entity.id
_entity.type
_entity.pdbx_description
1 polymer ?
#
loop_
_entity_poly.entity_id
_entity_poly.type
_entity_poly.pdbx_seq_one_letter_code
_entity_poly.pdbx_strand_id
1 'polypeptide(L)' 'MRVHQGDCIRLLSDKDVYQVIAIDDHHDRCWVRRWPLQRHGSPVFEVSLSSVESPGQPMPAA' A
#
# COMPACT_ATOMS: atom_id res chain seq x y z
N MET A 1 -13.88 3.27 -2.54
CA MET A 1 -12.84 2.53 -1.78
C MET A 1 -11.93 3.59 -1.18
N ARG A 2 -11.70 3.60 0.13
CA ARG A 2 -10.89 4.64 0.76
C ARG A 2 -9.68 3.97 1.38
N VAL A 3 -8.51 4.29 0.84
CA VAL A 3 -7.22 3.86 1.36
C VAL A 3 -6.72 4.97 2.27
N HIS A 4 -6.05 4.63 3.36
CA HIS A 4 -5.43 5.59 4.28
C HIS A 4 -3.95 5.29 4.46
N GLN A 5 -3.20 6.33 4.84
CA GLN A 5 -1.81 6.14 5.24
C GLN A 5 -1.73 5.15 6.41
N GLY A 6 -0.81 4.19 6.30
CA GLY A 6 -0.61 3.12 7.27
C GLY A 6 -1.39 1.84 6.97
N ASP A 7 -2.37 1.87 6.07
CA ASP A 7 -3.12 0.69 5.68
C ASP A 7 -2.25 -0.34 4.96
N CYS A 8 -2.63 -1.61 5.10
CA CYS A 8 -2.14 -2.69 4.25
C CYS A 8 -3.10 -2.94 3.09
N ILE A 9 -2.54 -2.97 1.89
CA ILE A 9 -3.25 -3.23 0.63
C ILE A 9 -2.55 -4.33 -0.17
N ARG A 10 -3.26 -4.85 -1.17
CA ARG A 10 -2.69 -5.71 -2.23
C ARG A 10 -2.82 -5.00 -3.56
N LEU A 11 -1.87 -5.25 -4.46
CA LEU A 11 -1.89 -4.72 -5.81
C LEU A 11 -2.42 -5.78 -6.76
N LEU A 12 -3.16 -5.39 -7.80
CA LEU A 12 -3.65 -6.31 -8.84
C LEU A 12 -2.53 -7.03 -9.59
N SER A 13 -1.32 -6.46 -9.58
CA SER A 13 -0.15 -6.99 -10.28
C SER A 13 0.44 -8.24 -9.62
N ASP A 14 0.20 -8.45 -8.32
CA ASP A 14 0.79 -9.56 -7.56
C ASP A 14 -0.05 -9.98 -6.34
N LYS A 15 0.46 -10.87 -5.51
CA LYS A 15 -0.22 -11.36 -4.29
C LYS A 15 0.42 -10.85 -3.00
N ASP A 16 1.36 -9.92 -3.11
CA ASP A 16 2.10 -9.39 -1.99
C ASP A 16 1.29 -8.32 -1.26
N VAL A 17 1.65 -8.11 0.01
CA VAL A 17 1.05 -7.08 0.84
C VAL A 17 1.96 -5.87 0.86
N TYR A 18 1.36 -4.70 0.79
CA TYR A 18 2.05 -3.42 0.79
C TYR A 18 1.45 -2.51 1.85
N GLN A 19 2.30 -1.75 2.52
CA GLN A 19 1.86 -0.69 3.42
C GLN A 19 1.84 0.64 2.68
N VAL A 20 0.75 1.38 2.84
CA VAL A 20 0.58 2.72 2.30
C VAL A 20 1.37 3.72 3.15
N ILE A 21 2.24 4.48 2.50
CA ILE A 21 3.14 5.45 3.12
C ILE A 21 2.64 6.88 2.92
N ALA A 22 2.05 7.16 1.75
CA ALA A 22 1.43 8.44 1.44
C ALA A 22 0.33 8.25 0.39
N ILE A 23 -0.60 9.19 0.34
CA ILE A 23 -1.70 9.23 -0.62
C ILE A 23 -1.73 10.62 -1.24
N ASP A 24 -1.92 10.66 -2.54
CA ASP A 24 -2.22 11.86 -3.32
C ASP A 24 -3.57 11.66 -4.00
N ASP A 25 -4.62 12.14 -3.31
CA ASP A 25 -5.99 12.09 -3.80
C ASP A 25 -6.20 12.95 -5.07
N HIS A 26 -5.32 13.93 -5.32
CA HIS A 26 -5.44 14.81 -6.49
C HIS A 26 -5.03 14.10 -7.79
N HIS A 27 -4.04 13.20 -7.70
CA HIS A 27 -3.52 12.47 -8.86
C HIS A 27 -3.95 11.00 -8.92
N ASP A 28 -4.81 10.55 -8.00
CA ASP A 28 -5.24 9.15 -7.87
C ASP A 28 -4.06 8.18 -7.66
N ARG A 29 -3.06 8.63 -6.88
CA ARG A 29 -1.81 7.89 -6.63
C ARG A 29 -1.58 7.66 -5.16
N CYS A 30 -0.85 6.60 -4.85
CA CYS A 30 -0.33 6.38 -3.52
C CYS A 30 1.09 5.82 -3.58
N TRP A 31 1.82 6.00 -2.48
CA TRP A 31 3.17 5.48 -2.31
C TRP A 31 3.11 4.35 -1.32
N VAL A 32 3.70 3.24 -1.68
CA VAL A 32 3.62 2.01 -0.92
C VAL A 32 5.00 1.40 -0.74
N ARG A 33 5.16 0.57 0.29
CA ARG A 33 6.34 -0.29 0.46
C ARG A 33 5.90 -1.71 0.77
N ARG A 34 6.73 -2.68 0.42
CA ARG A 34 6.44 -4.10 0.72
C ARG A 34 6.30 -4.33 2.23
N TRP A 35 5.33 -5.17 2.60
CA TRP A 35 5.07 -5.61 3.95
C TRP A 35 4.95 -7.13 4.00
N PRO A 36 5.50 -7.84 5.01
CA PRO A 36 6.31 -7.34 6.13
C PRO A 36 7.62 -6.66 5.71
N LEU A 37 8.15 -5.80 6.59
CA LEU A 37 9.44 -5.17 6.36
C LEU A 37 10.53 -6.24 6.23
N GLN A 38 11.25 -6.19 5.11
CA GLN A 38 12.40 -7.07 4.93
C GLN A 38 13.59 -6.59 5.77
N ARG A 39 14.53 -7.50 6.04
CA ARG A 39 15.75 -7.22 6.84
C ARG A 39 16.56 -6.03 6.32
N HIS A 40 16.53 -5.78 5.00
CA HIS A 40 17.24 -4.67 4.35
C HIS A 40 16.34 -3.46 4.09
N GLY A 41 15.18 -3.39 4.73
CA GLY A 41 14.15 -2.41 4.44
C GLY A 41 13.30 -2.81 3.23
N SER A 42 12.35 -1.95 2.88
CA SER A 42 11.49 -2.15 1.72
C SER A 42 11.34 -0.83 0.99
N PRO A 43 11.75 -0.74 -0.29
CA PRO A 43 11.73 0.51 -1.02
C PRO A 43 10.30 1.02 -1.14
N VAL A 44 10.16 2.35 -1.10
CA VAL A 44 8.90 3.03 -1.37
C VAL A 44 8.80 3.27 -2.87
N PHE A 45 7.67 2.90 -3.46
CA PHE A 45 7.38 3.14 -4.86
C PHE A 45 5.94 3.62 -5.05
N GLU A 46 5.69 4.26 -6.18
CA GLU A 46 4.41 4.84 -6.52
C GLU A 46 3.52 3.81 -7.24
N VAL A 47 2.23 3.81 -6.92
CA VAL A 47 1.19 3.03 -7.61
C VAL A 47 -0.06 3.87 -7.83
N SER A 48 -0.82 3.54 -8.87
CA SER A 48 -2.16 4.12 -9.07
C SER A 48 -3.15 3.50 -8.10
N LEU A 49 -4.09 4.28 -7.56
CA LEU A 49 -5.14 3.75 -6.68
C LEU A 49 -6.03 2.72 -7.39
N SER A 50 -6.17 2.84 -8.70
CA SER A 50 -6.81 1.84 -9.56
C SER A 50 -6.10 0.47 -9.62
N SER A 51 -4.82 0.40 -9.22
CA SER A 51 -4.06 -0.86 -9.12
C SER A 51 -4.28 -1.58 -7.80
N VAL A 52 -5.08 -1.04 -6.88
CA VAL A 52 -5.34 -1.62 -5.57
C VAL A 52 -6.48 -2.64 -5.67
N GLU A 53 -6.22 -3.89 -5.28
CA GLU A 53 -7.19 -4.99 -5.36
C GLU A 53 -8.25 -4.92 -4.26
N SER A 54 -7.86 -4.56 -3.04
CA SER A 54 -8.71 -4.64 -1.85
C SER A 54 -8.53 -3.42 -0.93
N PRO A 55 -9.61 -2.93 -0.28
CA PRO A 55 -9.55 -1.71 0.51
C PRO A 55 -8.52 -1.86 1.62
N GLY A 56 -7.82 -0.77 1.91
CA GLY A 56 -6.81 -0.73 2.97
C GLY A 56 -7.35 -1.30 4.27
N GLN A 57 -6.67 -2.30 4.80
CA GLN A 57 -6.96 -2.82 6.12
C GLN A 57 -5.98 -2.18 7.11
N PRO A 58 -6.46 -1.68 8.27
CA PRO A 58 -5.56 -1.24 9.32
C PRO A 58 -4.66 -2.41 9.72
N MET A 59 -3.39 -2.10 10.01
CA MET A 59 -2.40 -3.10 10.36
C MET A 59 -2.94 -4.05 11.45
N PRO A 60 -2.84 -5.38 11.29
CA PRO A 60 -3.25 -6.29 12.35
C PRO A 60 -2.44 -5.98 13.60
N ALA A 61 -3.14 -5.82 14.73
CA ALA A 61 -2.50 -5.72 16.04
C ALA A 61 -1.65 -6.99 16.23
N ALA A 62 -0.35 -6.79 16.49
CA ALA A 62 0.58 -7.87 16.80
C ALA A 62 0.20 -8.60 18.08
#